data_AF-A0A6C0J4C8-F1
#
_entry.id   AF-A0A6C0J4C8-F1
#
_cell.length_a   1.000
_cell.length_b   1.000
_cell.length_c   1.000
_cell.angle_alpha   90.00
_cell.angle_beta   90.00
_cell.angle_gamma   90.00
#
_symmetry.space_group_name_H-M   'P 1'
#
loop_
_entity.id
_entity.type
_entity.pdbx_description
1 polymer ?
#
loop_
_entity_poly.entity_id
_entity_poly.type
_entity_poly.pdbx_seq_one_letter_code
_entity_poly.pdbx_strand_id
1 'polypeptide(L)'
;MTIVSAIVSEFVSNVDTDKEYGLAEIKAILSTAYKTVKAANAPAKASKTVKKASKGSDGDASSDNDEKTKKKRVKRERDADGNIIKKRAPSAYNIFVAEKIAEIKKENPDLNSKDAFKQAIEAWNKQKADKAAESVNEEEEVVAEEDNE
;
A
#
# COMPACT_ATOMS: atom_id res chain seq x y z
N MET A 1 25.03 32.15 17.40
CA MET A 1 24.52 31.43 16.21
C MET A 1 23.10 30.95 16.51
N THR A 2 22.20 30.95 15.52
CA THR A 2 20.85 30.40 15.69
C THR A 2 20.88 28.87 15.62
N ILE A 3 19.89 28.19 16.22
CA ILE A 3 19.76 26.72 16.14
C ILE A 3 19.67 26.26 14.68
N VAL A 4 18.94 27.01 13.84
CA VAL A 4 18.81 26.73 12.39
C VAL A 4 20.17 26.81 11.70
N SER A 5 20.97 27.84 12.01
CA SER A 5 22.33 27.98 11.45
C SER A 5 23.23 26.80 11.84
N ALA A 6 23.17 26.35 13.09
CA ALA A 6 23.95 25.20 13.54
C ALA A 6 23.55 23.90 12.84
N ILE A 7 22.24 23.69 12.61
CA ILE A 7 21.73 22.52 11.86
C ILE A 7 22.25 22.52 10.43
N VAL A 8 22.21 23.66 9.75
CA VAL A 8 22.68 23.76 8.36
C VAL A 8 24.18 23.51 8.26
N SER A 9 24.99 24.08 9.17
CA SER A 9 26.43 23.83 9.20
C SER A 9 26.78 22.35 9.41
N GLU A 10 26.10 21.68 10.36
CA GLU A 10 26.31 20.26 10.62
C GLU A 10 25.81 19.39 9.45
N PHE A 11 24.72 19.78 8.79
CA PHE A 11 24.26 19.10 7.58
C PHE A 11 25.28 19.21 6.45
N VAL A 12 25.73 20.42 6.11
CA VAL A 12 26.69 20.64 5.01
C VAL A 12 28.02 19.91 5.26
N SER A 13 28.46 19.82 6.52
CA SER A 13 29.68 19.08 6.87
C SER A 13 29.57 17.56 6.66
N ASN A 14 28.35 17.02 6.65
CA ASN A 14 28.07 15.59 6.49
C ASN A 14 27.62 15.22 5.06
N VAL A 15 27.48 16.22 4.16
CA VAL A 15 27.09 16.01 2.77
C VAL A 15 28.31 16.19 1.88
N ASP A 16 28.57 15.19 1.05
CA ASP A 16 29.60 15.22 0.02
C ASP A 16 29.02 15.79 -1.28
N THR A 17 29.51 16.94 -1.76
CA THR A 17 29.00 17.57 -2.98
C THR A 17 29.35 16.81 -4.26
N ASP A 18 30.34 15.93 -4.21
CA ASP A 18 30.80 15.16 -5.37
C ASP A 18 30.08 13.81 -5.48
N LYS A 19 29.26 13.46 -4.47
CA LYS A 19 28.45 12.25 -4.45
C LYS A 19 26.98 12.54 -4.78
N GLU A 20 26.42 11.77 -5.70
CA GLU A 20 24.97 11.78 -5.93
C GLU A 20 24.25 11.06 -4.79
N TYR A 21 23.35 11.77 -4.12
CA TYR A 21 22.51 11.22 -3.06
C TYR A 21 21.06 11.09 -3.53
N GLY A 22 20.42 9.99 -3.16
CA GLY A 22 18.97 9.85 -3.27
C GLY A 22 18.24 10.75 -2.27
N LEU A 23 16.99 11.08 -2.58
CA LEU A 23 16.14 11.91 -1.70
C LEU A 23 15.96 11.30 -0.30
N ALA A 24 15.96 9.96 -0.17
CA ALA A 24 15.90 9.29 1.12
C ALA A 24 17.16 9.50 1.97
N GLU A 25 18.33 9.52 1.33
CA GLU A 25 19.63 9.69 1.98
C GLU A 25 19.81 11.13 2.45
N ILE A 26 19.51 12.11 1.57
CA ILE A 26 19.53 13.53 1.94
C ILE A 26 18.59 13.81 3.12
N LYS A 27 17.36 13.25 3.10
CA LYS A 27 16.43 13.38 4.23
C LYS A 27 16.96 12.72 5.51
N ALA A 28 17.67 11.60 5.39
CA ALA A 28 18.28 10.93 6.53
C ALA A 28 19.39 11.80 7.15
N ILE A 29 20.30 12.33 6.34
CA ILE A 29 21.40 13.19 6.79
C ILE A 29 20.87 14.47 7.46
N LEU A 30 19.87 15.13 6.85
CA LEU A 30 19.21 16.29 7.45
C LEU A 30 18.52 15.96 8.77
N SER A 31 17.83 14.82 8.83
CA SER A 31 17.16 14.37 10.05
C SER A 31 18.15 14.05 11.16
N THR A 32 19.32 13.51 10.83
CA THR A 32 20.39 13.26 11.81
C THR A 32 20.96 14.57 12.35
N ALA A 33 21.35 15.51 11.47
CA ALA A 33 21.87 16.82 11.88
C ALA A 33 20.88 17.59 12.77
N TYR A 34 19.59 17.60 12.40
CA TYR A 34 18.55 18.22 13.22
C TYR A 34 18.48 17.63 14.64
N LYS A 35 18.52 16.30 14.76
CA LYS A 35 18.44 15.61 16.05
C LYS A 35 19.69 15.84 16.89
N THR A 36 20.87 15.82 16.30
CA THR A 36 22.13 16.07 17.00
C THR A 36 22.16 17.48 17.57
N VAL A 37 21.90 18.51 16.75
CA VAL A 37 21.88 19.90 17.22
C VAL A 37 20.78 20.11 18.26
N LYS A 38 19.60 19.50 18.07
CA LYS A 38 18.51 19.61 19.05
C LYS A 38 18.84 18.96 20.39
N ALA A 39 19.50 17.79 20.37
CA ALA A 39 19.95 17.12 21.58
C ALA A 39 21.05 17.92 22.28
N ALA A 40 21.97 18.52 21.53
CA ALA A 40 23.05 19.35 22.06
C ALA A 40 22.55 20.70 22.63
N ASN A 41 21.47 21.26 22.08
CA ASN A 41 20.88 22.53 22.54
C ASN A 41 19.72 22.35 23.53
N ALA A 42 19.31 21.13 23.84
CA ALA A 42 18.33 20.88 24.88
C ALA A 42 18.96 21.12 26.27
N PRO A 43 18.26 21.75 27.22
CA PRO A 43 18.77 21.93 28.57
C PRO A 43 19.05 20.56 29.19
N ALA A 44 20.29 20.36 29.62
CA ALA A 44 20.82 19.07 30.06
C ALA A 44 19.92 18.35 31.07
N LYS A 45 19.41 17.18 30.69
CA LYS A 45 19.17 16.06 31.61
C LYS A 45 20.18 14.98 31.27
N ALA A 46 21.11 14.78 32.18
CA ALA A 46 22.26 13.91 32.08
C ALA A 46 21.91 12.41 31.93
N SER A 47 22.67 11.73 31.05
CA SER A 47 23.07 10.30 31.13
C SER A 47 21.94 9.26 30.89
N LYS A 48 22.13 8.05 30.34
CA LYS A 48 23.25 7.10 30.39
C LYS A 48 23.06 6.04 29.30
N THR A 49 24.15 5.61 28.68
CA THR A 49 24.26 4.35 27.93
C THR A 49 24.45 3.15 28.89
N VAL A 50 24.14 1.94 28.39
CA VAL A 50 24.69 0.59 28.75
C VAL A 50 23.86 -0.38 29.65
N LYS A 51 23.40 -1.47 28.99
CA LYS A 51 23.27 -2.94 29.33
C LYS A 51 22.55 -3.48 30.61
N LYS A 52 21.75 -4.54 30.34
CA LYS A 52 21.64 -5.89 30.99
C LYS A 52 20.43 -6.21 31.90
N ALA A 53 19.58 -7.10 31.36
CA ALA A 53 18.82 -8.25 31.91
C ALA A 53 18.39 -8.38 33.40
N SER A 54 17.09 -8.67 33.62
CA SER A 54 16.46 -9.65 34.59
C SER A 54 14.93 -9.44 34.57
N LYS A 55 14.03 -10.33 34.11
CA LYS A 55 13.49 -11.63 34.62
C LYS A 55 12.83 -11.58 36.01
N GLY A 56 11.50 -11.84 36.05
CA GLY A 56 10.65 -12.27 37.20
C GLY A 56 9.23 -11.64 37.13
N SER A 57 8.13 -12.35 36.76
CA SER A 57 7.22 -13.23 37.57
C SER A 57 6.55 -12.47 38.74
N ASP A 58 5.24 -12.48 39.03
CA ASP A 58 4.01 -13.17 38.59
C ASP A 58 2.82 -12.27 39.04
N GLY A 59 1.66 -12.36 38.39
CA GLY A 59 0.49 -11.57 38.77
C GLY A 59 -0.73 -11.88 37.91
N ASP A 60 -1.34 -13.02 38.18
CA ASP A 60 -2.67 -13.46 37.75
C ASP A 60 -3.72 -12.37 38.01
N ALA A 61 -4.37 -11.91 36.94
CA ALA A 61 -5.68 -11.25 36.98
C ALA A 61 -6.28 -11.24 35.58
N SER A 62 -7.11 -12.25 35.33
CA SER A 62 -8.10 -12.27 34.25
C SER A 62 -8.90 -10.96 34.22
N SER A 63 -8.83 -10.24 33.11
CA SER A 63 -9.89 -9.30 32.74
C SER A 63 -10.07 -9.36 31.23
N ASP A 64 -11.12 -10.09 30.87
CA ASP A 64 -11.85 -10.02 29.61
C ASP A 64 -12.00 -8.54 29.20
N ASN A 65 -11.28 -8.12 28.17
CA ASN A 65 -11.44 -6.81 27.55
C ASN A 65 -11.18 -6.98 26.07
N ASP A 66 -12.27 -6.96 25.30
CA ASP A 66 -12.34 -6.98 23.84
C ASP A 66 -11.72 -5.68 23.27
N GLU A 67 -10.43 -5.47 23.54
CA GLU A 67 -9.68 -4.33 23.05
C GLU A 67 -9.16 -4.68 21.65
N LYS A 68 -10.04 -4.43 20.68
CA LYS A 68 -9.78 -4.39 19.23
C LYS A 68 -8.34 -3.93 18.97
N THR A 69 -7.43 -4.89 18.83
CA THR A 69 -6.01 -4.61 18.63
C THR A 69 -5.89 -3.74 17.39
N LYS A 70 -5.50 -2.47 17.56
CA LYS A 70 -5.31 -1.53 16.46
C LYS A 70 -4.27 -2.15 15.53
N LYS A 71 -4.71 -2.70 14.40
CA LYS A 71 -3.85 -3.30 13.38
C LYS A 71 -2.74 -2.31 13.07
N LYS A 72 -1.49 -2.69 13.36
CA LYS A 72 -0.31 -1.88 13.08
C LYS A 72 -0.30 -1.58 11.59
N ARG A 73 -0.51 -0.30 11.25
CA ARG A 73 -0.64 0.17 9.87
C ARG A 73 0.64 -0.22 9.11
N VAL A 74 0.51 -1.11 8.13
CA VAL A 74 1.64 -1.58 7.31
C VAL A 74 2.27 -0.37 6.62
N LYS A 75 3.59 -0.26 6.72
CA LYS A 75 4.37 0.79 6.07
C LYS A 75 4.18 0.66 4.56
N ARG A 76 3.64 1.69 3.91
CA ARG A 76 3.56 1.73 2.44
C ARG A 76 4.98 1.77 1.88
N GLU A 77 5.26 0.91 0.91
CA GLU A 77 6.53 0.90 0.19
C GLU A 77 6.74 2.24 -0.53
N ARG A 78 8.00 2.64 -0.66
CA ARG A 78 8.42 3.85 -1.38
C ARG A 78 9.28 3.45 -2.56
N ASP A 79 9.19 4.23 -3.64
CA ASP A 79 10.09 4.11 -4.78
C ASP A 79 11.50 4.62 -4.43
N ALA A 80 12.45 4.46 -5.37
CA ALA A 80 13.84 4.91 -5.21
C ALA A 80 13.95 6.40 -4.84
N ASP A 81 13.00 7.21 -5.29
CA ASP A 81 12.91 8.65 -5.04
C ASP A 81 12.19 9.00 -3.72
N GLY A 82 11.76 8.00 -2.95
CA GLY A 82 11.14 8.20 -1.64
C GLY A 82 9.69 8.70 -1.69
N ASN A 83 9.02 8.62 -2.83
CA ASN A 83 7.59 8.87 -2.99
C ASN A 83 6.78 7.63 -2.59
N ILE A 84 5.51 7.83 -2.20
CA ILE A 84 4.62 6.73 -1.84
C ILE A 84 4.18 6.01 -3.11
N ILE A 85 4.51 4.72 -3.24
CA ILE A 85 4.09 3.92 -4.39
C ILE A 85 2.56 3.89 -4.42
N LYS A 86 1.97 4.46 -5.48
CA LYS A 86 0.53 4.43 -5.70
C LYS A 86 0.12 2.99 -5.99
N LYS A 87 -0.98 2.55 -5.37
CA LYS A 87 -1.59 1.26 -5.74
C LYS A 87 -2.02 1.34 -7.20
N ARG A 88 -1.75 0.28 -7.96
CA ARG A 88 -2.19 0.15 -9.36
C ARG A 88 -3.71 0.28 -9.43
N ALA A 89 -4.20 0.84 -10.53
CA ALA A 89 -5.64 0.86 -10.80
C ALA A 89 -6.18 -0.59 -10.84
N PRO A 90 -7.45 -0.80 -10.45
CA PRO A 90 -8.08 -2.11 -10.57
C PRO A 90 -8.02 -2.63 -12.01
N SER A 91 -7.78 -3.93 -12.17
CA SER A 91 -7.88 -4.60 -13.47
C SER A 91 -9.33 -4.60 -13.97
N ALA A 92 -9.53 -4.72 -15.29
CA ALA A 92 -10.85 -4.81 -15.92
C ALA A 92 -11.74 -5.90 -15.29
N TYR A 93 -11.17 -7.06 -14.98
CA TYR A 93 -11.86 -8.13 -14.26
C TYR A 93 -12.35 -7.70 -12.88
N ASN A 94 -11.53 -6.96 -12.12
CA ASN A 94 -11.89 -6.50 -10.78
C ASN A 94 -13.01 -5.44 -10.83
N ILE A 95 -13.04 -4.62 -11.88
CA ILE A 95 -14.10 -3.64 -12.11
C ILE A 95 -15.41 -4.39 -12.40
N PHE A 96 -15.39 -5.30 -13.37
CA PHE A 96 -16.56 -6.10 -13.75
C PHE A 96 -17.13 -6.90 -12.57
N VAL A 97 -16.29 -7.62 -11.84
CA VAL A 97 -16.74 -8.46 -10.73
C VAL A 97 -17.32 -7.61 -9.60
N ALA A 98 -16.78 -6.41 -9.35
CA ALA A 98 -17.34 -5.50 -8.36
C ALA A 98 -18.74 -4.99 -8.74
N GLU A 99 -18.95 -4.64 -10.01
CA GLU A 99 -20.25 -4.24 -10.55
C GLU A 99 -21.27 -5.38 -10.46
N LYS A 100 -20.88 -6.58 -10.90
CA LYS A 100 -21.74 -7.77 -10.83
C LYS A 100 -22.11 -8.18 -9.41
N ILE A 101 -21.19 -8.11 -8.45
CA ILE A 101 -21.54 -8.32 -7.04
C ILE A 101 -22.54 -7.27 -6.57
N ALA A 102 -22.37 -6.01 -6.96
CA ALA A 102 -23.29 -4.94 -6.54
C ALA A 102 -24.70 -5.14 -7.12
N GLU A 103 -24.82 -5.64 -8.35
CA GLU A 103 -26.10 -6.05 -8.96
C GLU A 103 -26.71 -7.24 -8.19
N ILE A 104 -25.96 -8.33 -8.00
CA ILE A 104 -26.45 -9.54 -7.33
C ILE A 104 -26.91 -9.24 -5.90
N LYS A 105 -26.18 -8.38 -5.17
CA LYS A 105 -26.55 -7.97 -3.81
C LYS A 105 -27.74 -7.02 -3.75
N LYS A 106 -28.07 -6.30 -4.83
CA LYS A 106 -29.30 -5.49 -4.90
C LYS A 106 -30.52 -6.37 -5.12
N GLU A 107 -30.40 -7.36 -6.00
CA GLU A 107 -31.48 -8.31 -6.29
C GLU A 107 -31.68 -9.30 -5.13
N ASN A 108 -30.60 -9.64 -4.44
CA ASN A 108 -30.61 -10.58 -3.32
C ASN A 108 -29.81 -10.01 -2.13
N PRO A 109 -30.42 -9.13 -1.32
CA PRO A 109 -29.74 -8.53 -0.17
C PRO A 109 -29.35 -9.55 0.92
N ASP A 110 -30.04 -10.69 0.98
CA ASP A 110 -29.75 -11.79 1.92
C ASP A 110 -28.66 -12.77 1.42
N LEU A 111 -28.21 -12.64 0.16
CA LEU A 111 -27.17 -13.50 -0.39
C LEU A 111 -25.79 -13.15 0.19
N ASN A 112 -25.09 -14.18 0.64
CA ASN A 112 -23.75 -14.06 1.22
C ASN A 112 -22.74 -13.55 0.18
N SER A 113 -21.87 -12.61 0.60
CA SER A 113 -20.94 -11.92 -0.30
C SER A 113 -19.98 -12.84 -1.06
N LYS A 114 -19.66 -14.02 -0.51
CA LYS A 114 -18.82 -15.01 -1.19
C LYS A 114 -19.55 -15.72 -2.33
N ASP A 115 -20.85 -15.93 -2.18
CA ASP A 115 -21.65 -16.62 -3.18
C ASP A 115 -22.03 -15.66 -4.32
N ALA A 116 -22.30 -14.39 -4.01
CA ALA A 116 -22.38 -13.32 -5.01
C ALA A 116 -21.07 -13.15 -5.81
N PHE A 117 -19.90 -13.29 -5.15
CA PHE A 117 -18.62 -13.26 -5.83
C PHE A 117 -18.45 -14.44 -6.80
N LYS A 118 -18.74 -15.68 -6.38
CA LYS A 118 -18.65 -16.86 -7.25
C LYS A 118 -19.51 -16.72 -8.51
N GLN A 119 -20.76 -16.28 -8.36
CA GLN A 119 -21.66 -16.04 -9.48
C GLN A 119 -21.11 -14.96 -10.44
N ALA A 120 -20.48 -13.90 -9.91
CA ALA A 120 -19.82 -12.89 -10.74
C ALA A 120 -18.61 -13.45 -11.52
N ILE A 121 -17.84 -14.38 -10.95
CA ILE A 121 -16.75 -15.06 -11.68
C ILE A 121 -17.30 -15.93 -12.80
N GLU A 122 -18.36 -16.71 -12.52
CA GLU A 122 -19.00 -17.56 -13.51
C GLU A 122 -19.55 -16.74 -14.68
N ALA A 123 -20.19 -15.60 -14.40
CA ALA A 123 -20.65 -14.65 -15.42
C ALA A 123 -19.50 -14.10 -16.28
N TRP A 124 -18.35 -13.79 -15.68
CA TRP A 124 -17.16 -13.34 -16.43
C TRP A 124 -16.59 -14.45 -17.34
N ASN A 125 -16.47 -15.67 -16.81
CA ASN A 125 -15.97 -16.80 -17.59
C ASN A 125 -16.93 -17.16 -18.74
N LYS A 126 -18.24 -17.05 -18.50
CA LYS A 126 -19.27 -17.23 -19.52
C LYS A 126 -19.18 -16.17 -20.61
N GLN A 127 -19.07 -14.89 -20.25
CA GLN A 127 -18.85 -13.81 -21.23
C GLN A 127 -17.59 -14.04 -22.07
N LYS A 128 -16.52 -14.58 -21.47
CA LYS A 128 -15.30 -14.92 -22.21
C LYS A 128 -15.49 -16.09 -23.17
N ALA A 129 -16.30 -17.08 -22.79
CA ALA A 129 -16.63 -18.22 -23.65
C ALA A 129 -17.56 -17.80 -24.81
N ASP A 130 -18.57 -16.99 -24.52
CA ASP A 130 -19.52 -16.49 -25.52
C ASP A 130 -18.82 -15.56 -26.53
N LYS A 131 -17.94 -14.67 -26.06
CA LYS A 131 -17.12 -13.81 -26.94
C LYS A 131 -16.11 -14.58 -27.80
N ALA A 132 -15.71 -15.78 -27.37
CA ALA A 132 -14.86 -16.66 -28.19
C ALA A 132 -15.67 -17.49 -29.20
N ALA A 133 -16.97 -17.66 -28.99
CA ALA A 133 -17.88 -18.32 -29.92
C ALA A 133 -18.42 -17.36 -30.99
N GLU A 134 -18.64 -16.09 -30.64
CA GLU A 134 -19.19 -15.08 -31.55
C GLU A 134 -18.18 -14.63 -32.62
N SER A 135 -16.88 -14.64 -32.34
CA SER A 135 -15.83 -14.34 -33.34
C SER A 135 -15.65 -15.41 -34.42
N VAL A 136 -16.36 -16.54 -34.33
CA VAL A 136 -16.33 -17.62 -35.35
C VAL A 136 -17.56 -17.54 -36.26
N ASN A 137 -18.61 -16.81 -35.86
CA ASN A 137 -19.88 -16.75 -36.60
C ASN A 137 -20.04 -15.49 -37.47
N GLU A 138 -19.16 -14.49 -37.33
CA GLU A 138 -19.16 -13.26 -38.16
C GLU A 138 -18.37 -13.42 -39.49
N GLU A 139 -17.63 -14.52 -39.68
CA GLU A 139 -16.95 -14.82 -40.97
C GLU A 139 -17.82 -15.66 -41.93
N GLU A 140 -18.94 -16.25 -41.48
CA GLU A 140 -19.84 -17.06 -42.34
C GLU A 140 -20.98 -16.24 -42.98
N GLU A 141 -21.33 -15.08 -42.44
CA GLU A 141 -22.39 -14.22 -43.01
C GLU A 141 -21.91 -13.33 -44.18
N VAL A 142 -20.59 -13.13 -44.35
CA VAL A 142 -20.03 -12.32 -45.46
C VAL A 142 -19.79 -13.09 -46.76
N VAL A 143 -19.95 -14.43 -46.80
CA VAL A 143 -19.66 -15.24 -48.00
C VAL A 143 -20.92 -15.68 -48.75
N ALA A 144 -22.12 -15.45 -48.20
CA ALA A 144 -23.38 -15.93 -48.79
C ALA A 144 -24.13 -14.89 -49.68
N GLU A 145 -23.61 -13.67 -49.86
CA GLU A 145 -24.27 -12.59 -50.63
C GLU A 145 -23.56 -12.19 -51.95
N GLU A 146 -22.57 -12.95 -52.44
CA GLU A 146 -21.88 -12.64 -53.73
C GLU A 146 -22.16 -13.64 -54.88
N ASP A 147 -23.17 -14.51 -54.78
CA ASP A 147 -23.48 -15.53 -55.83
C ASP A 147 -24.95 -15.47 -56.30
N ASN A 148 -25.53 -14.27 -56.38
CA ASN A 148 -26.79 -14.07 -57.08
C ASN A 148 -26.85 -12.71 -57.79
N GLU A 149 -26.02 -12.56 -58.82
CA GLU A 149 -26.27 -11.60 -59.91
C GLU A 149 -26.05 -12.26 -61.29
#